data_AF-A0A2J4Z3L3-F1
#
_entry.id   AF-A0A2J4Z3L3-F1
#
_cell.length_a   1.000
_cell.length_b   1.000
_cell.length_c   1.000
_cell.angle_alpha   90.00
_cell.angle_beta   90.00
_cell.angle_gamma   90.00
#
_symmetry.space_group_name_H-M   'P 1'
#
loop_
_entity.id
_entity.type
_entity.pdbx_description
1 polymer ?
#
loop_
_entity_poly.entity_id
_entity_poly.type
_entity_poly.pdbx_seq_one_letter_code
_entity_poly.pdbx_strand_id
1 'polypeptide(L)'
;MLEAYNKHVDERAEKNIPPKPLTAEQTQELITLLTSKTCDDKHALVQLLAHRVPPGVDPAAKIKADFLYQQIKEENPASIIAPQQAIELLGTMQGGYNVQPLIHLLDDPRWASSAAEQLSATLLIFEKFKDVEEKAKQGNAWAQKVIQSWADAEWFLRRPALPEKITLKVFKVTGETNTDDLSPAPEAWSRPDIPLHALSML
;
A
#
# COMPACT_ATOMS: atom_id res chain seq x y z
N MET A 1 4.14 -17.50 -12.55
CA MET A 1 3.85 -16.07 -12.31
C MET A 1 3.95 -15.16 -13.53
N LEU A 2 5.15 -14.70 -13.92
CA LEU A 2 5.31 -13.51 -14.77
C LEU A 2 4.72 -13.63 -16.17
N GLU A 3 4.88 -14.77 -16.84
CA GLU A 3 4.31 -14.99 -18.16
C GLU A 3 2.77 -14.89 -18.13
N ALA A 4 2.13 -15.55 -17.16
CA ALA A 4 0.69 -15.48 -16.96
C ALA A 4 0.24 -14.06 -16.56
N TYR A 5 1.02 -13.36 -15.73
CA TYR A 5 0.74 -11.98 -15.36
C TYR A 5 0.84 -11.04 -16.57
N ASN A 6 1.88 -11.15 -17.39
CA ASN A 6 2.07 -10.32 -18.57
C ASN A 6 0.96 -10.57 -19.61
N LYS A 7 0.56 -11.83 -19.81
CA LYS A 7 -0.59 -12.14 -20.66
C LYS A 7 -1.87 -11.45 -20.15
N HIS A 8 -2.11 -11.47 -18.84
CA HIS A 8 -3.24 -10.75 -18.24
C HIS A 8 -3.13 -9.23 -18.39
N VAL A 9 -1.91 -8.67 -18.35
CA VAL A 9 -1.67 -7.25 -18.64
C VAL A 9 -2.08 -6.94 -20.08
N ASP A 10 -1.69 -7.75 -21.05
CA ASP A 10 -2.02 -7.57 -22.46
C ASP A 10 -3.54 -7.68 -22.71
N GLU A 11 -4.19 -8.72 -22.15
CA GLU A 11 -5.65 -8.91 -22.23
C GLU A 11 -6.44 -7.73 -21.64
N ARG A 12 -5.91 -7.10 -20.57
CA ARG A 12 -6.53 -5.92 -19.93
C ARG A 12 -6.25 -4.65 -20.75
N ALA A 13 -5.09 -4.54 -21.37
CA ALA A 13 -4.72 -3.42 -22.24
C ALA A 13 -5.59 -3.35 -23.50
N GLU A 14 -6.06 -4.48 -24.05
CA GLU A 14 -7.04 -4.51 -25.15
C GLU A 14 -8.35 -3.77 -24.81
N LYS A 15 -8.71 -3.72 -23.52
CA LYS A 15 -9.88 -3.00 -22.99
C LYS A 15 -9.52 -1.61 -22.42
N ASN A 16 -8.27 -1.19 -22.55
CA ASN A 16 -7.73 0.06 -21.98
C ASN A 16 -7.91 0.17 -20.45
N ILE A 17 -7.78 -0.94 -19.73
CA ILE A 17 -7.87 -0.99 -18.26
C ILE A 17 -6.61 -1.58 -17.65
N PRO A 18 -6.21 -1.18 -16.42
CA PRO A 18 -5.05 -1.74 -15.74
C PRO A 18 -5.27 -3.21 -15.33
N PRO A 19 -4.19 -3.99 -15.15
CA PRO A 19 -4.29 -5.35 -14.62
C PRO A 19 -4.92 -5.38 -13.23
N LYS A 20 -5.52 -6.52 -12.89
CA LYS A 20 -5.99 -6.80 -11.52
C LYS A 20 -4.82 -6.76 -10.52
N PRO A 21 -5.07 -6.43 -9.24
CA PRO A 21 -4.10 -6.63 -8.17
C PRO A 21 -3.65 -8.10 -8.09
N LEU A 22 -2.46 -8.32 -7.54
CA LEU A 22 -1.90 -9.66 -7.32
C LEU A 22 -2.68 -10.39 -6.24
N THR A 23 -2.90 -11.68 -6.47
CA THR A 23 -3.42 -12.58 -5.43
C THR A 23 -2.34 -12.92 -4.40
N ALA A 24 -2.72 -13.62 -3.34
CA ALA A 24 -1.79 -14.14 -2.34
C ALA A 24 -0.77 -15.09 -2.97
N GLU A 25 -1.22 -16.00 -3.83
CA GLU A 25 -0.37 -16.97 -4.53
C GLU A 25 0.62 -16.25 -5.46
N GLN A 26 0.15 -15.29 -6.24
CA GLN A 26 1.01 -14.49 -7.12
C GLN A 26 2.02 -13.67 -6.33
N THR A 27 1.64 -13.13 -5.17
CA THR A 27 2.54 -12.39 -4.28
C THR A 27 3.61 -13.30 -3.68
N GLN A 28 3.25 -14.54 -3.31
CA GLN A 28 4.19 -15.54 -2.84
C GLN A 28 5.18 -15.94 -3.94
N GLU A 29 4.69 -16.18 -5.16
CA GLU A 29 5.54 -16.46 -6.33
C GLU A 29 6.46 -15.28 -6.65
N LEU A 30 5.97 -14.03 -6.54
CA LEU A 30 6.77 -12.82 -6.71
C LEU A 30 7.93 -12.76 -5.73
N ILE A 31 7.68 -13.08 -4.45
CA ILE A 31 8.72 -13.09 -3.42
C ILE A 31 9.76 -14.18 -3.67
N THR A 32 9.35 -15.35 -4.14
CA THR A 32 10.28 -16.40 -4.58
C THR A 32 11.19 -15.90 -5.72
N LEU A 33 10.64 -15.13 -6.66
CA LEU A 33 11.43 -14.53 -7.75
C LEU A 33 12.39 -13.44 -7.22
N LEU A 34 11.93 -12.57 -6.32
CA LEU A 34 12.74 -11.54 -5.67
C LEU A 34 13.89 -12.11 -4.83
N THR A 35 13.75 -13.32 -4.29
CA THR A 35 14.81 -13.98 -3.51
C THR A 35 15.71 -14.86 -4.37
N SER A 36 15.38 -15.06 -5.65
CA SER A 36 16.17 -15.86 -6.59
C SER A 36 17.43 -15.13 -7.07
N LYS A 37 18.50 -15.89 -7.31
CA LYS A 37 19.79 -15.35 -7.79
C LYS A 37 19.77 -14.96 -9.27
N THR A 38 18.84 -15.52 -10.06
CA THR A 38 18.86 -15.52 -11.52
C THR A 38 17.74 -14.67 -12.14
N CYS A 39 17.32 -13.60 -11.46
CA CYS A 39 16.28 -12.71 -12.00
C CYS A 39 16.91 -11.51 -12.72
N ASP A 40 16.55 -11.34 -13.99
CA ASP A 40 17.13 -10.33 -14.88
C ASP A 40 16.52 -8.93 -14.68
N ASP A 41 15.24 -8.80 -14.32
CA ASP A 41 14.59 -7.50 -14.06
C ASP A 41 14.03 -7.40 -12.64
N LYS A 42 14.96 -7.26 -11.71
CA LYS A 42 14.68 -7.09 -10.28
C LYS A 42 13.88 -5.83 -9.96
N HIS A 43 14.07 -4.77 -10.75
CA HIS A 43 13.35 -3.51 -10.54
C HIS A 43 11.87 -3.66 -10.85
N ALA A 44 11.51 -4.30 -11.97
CA ALA A 44 10.11 -4.57 -12.30
C ALA A 44 9.39 -5.39 -11.21
N LEU A 45 10.07 -6.37 -10.61
CA LEU A 45 9.50 -7.15 -9.51
C LEU A 45 9.20 -6.31 -8.26
N VAL A 46 10.11 -5.39 -7.91
CA VAL A 46 9.88 -4.47 -6.79
C VAL A 46 8.71 -3.52 -7.10
N GLN A 47 8.56 -3.07 -8.34
CA GLN A 47 7.40 -2.26 -8.77
C GLN A 47 6.08 -3.02 -8.64
N LEU A 48 6.06 -4.32 -8.99
CA LEU A 48 4.89 -5.18 -8.76
C LEU A 48 4.57 -5.29 -7.27
N LEU A 49 5.57 -5.53 -6.43
CA LEU A 49 5.38 -5.61 -4.97
C LEU A 49 4.87 -4.29 -4.39
N ALA A 50 5.40 -3.16 -4.87
CA ALA A 50 5.05 -1.83 -4.40
C ALA A 50 3.62 -1.43 -4.78
N HIS A 51 3.20 -1.69 -6.02
CA HIS A 51 2.01 -1.06 -6.60
C HIS A 51 0.89 -2.03 -7.01
N ARG A 52 1.12 -3.35 -6.96
CA ARG A 52 0.12 -4.35 -7.39
C ARG A 52 -0.38 -5.25 -6.29
N VAL A 53 0.13 -5.15 -5.07
CA VAL A 53 -0.41 -5.87 -3.91
C VAL A 53 -1.46 -5.00 -3.20
N PRO A 54 -2.67 -5.50 -2.92
CA PRO A 54 -3.66 -4.77 -2.14
C PRO A 54 -3.10 -4.34 -0.76
N PRO A 55 -3.54 -3.20 -0.20
CA PRO A 55 -3.18 -2.78 1.15
C PRO A 55 -4.05 -3.46 2.22
N GLY A 56 -3.85 -3.11 3.49
CA GLY A 56 -4.76 -3.50 4.56
C GLY A 56 -4.57 -4.93 5.06
N VAL A 57 -5.70 -5.63 5.21
CA VAL A 57 -5.77 -7.00 5.76
C VAL A 57 -6.03 -8.07 4.68
N ASP A 58 -5.77 -7.73 3.42
CA ASP A 58 -5.81 -8.70 2.33
C ASP A 58 -4.75 -9.81 2.55
N PRO A 59 -5.03 -11.09 2.21
CA PRO A 59 -4.05 -12.16 2.34
C PRO A 59 -2.71 -11.89 1.61
N ALA A 60 -2.73 -11.24 0.45
CA ALA A 60 -1.52 -10.83 -0.26
C ALA A 60 -0.76 -9.73 0.49
N ALA A 61 -1.47 -8.80 1.13
CA ALA A 61 -0.88 -7.78 1.99
C ALA A 61 -0.14 -8.43 3.18
N LYS A 62 -0.69 -9.48 3.77
CA LYS A 62 -0.02 -10.21 4.86
C LYS A 62 1.34 -10.74 4.41
N ILE A 63 1.37 -11.44 3.28
CA ILE A 63 2.58 -12.05 2.73
C ILE A 63 3.63 -10.96 2.44
N LYS A 64 3.20 -9.83 1.85
CA LYS A 64 4.07 -8.67 1.61
C LYS A 64 4.63 -8.10 2.92
N ALA A 65 3.80 -7.88 3.94
CA ALA A 65 4.25 -7.32 5.22
C ALA A 65 5.27 -8.22 5.92
N ASP A 66 5.00 -9.52 5.97
CA ASP A 66 5.89 -10.51 6.60
C ASP A 66 7.25 -10.54 5.88
N PHE A 67 7.26 -10.57 4.54
CA PHE A 67 8.48 -10.54 3.74
C PHE A 67 9.29 -9.26 3.96
N LEU A 68 8.66 -8.09 3.87
CA LEU A 68 9.35 -6.81 4.06
C LEU A 68 9.95 -6.71 5.47
N TYR A 69 9.23 -7.16 6.49
CA TYR A 69 9.74 -7.16 7.86
C TYR A 69 10.93 -8.12 8.04
N GLN A 70 10.87 -9.30 7.43
CA GLN A 70 11.99 -10.25 7.42
C GLN A 70 13.23 -9.64 6.74
N GLN A 71 13.08 -8.94 5.62
CA GLN A 71 14.21 -8.27 4.95
C GLN A 71 14.88 -7.21 5.84
N ILE A 72 14.10 -6.49 6.65
CA ILE A 72 14.64 -5.51 7.59
C ILE A 72 15.43 -6.19 8.73
N LYS A 73 15.00 -7.38 9.16
CA LYS A 73 15.65 -8.12 10.27
C LYS A 73 16.88 -8.91 9.83
N GLU A 74 16.89 -9.45 8.62
CA GLU A 74 18.03 -10.23 8.12
C GLU A 74 19.19 -9.36 7.67
N GLU A 75 18.91 -8.12 7.24
CA GLU A 75 19.91 -7.15 6.76
C GLU A 75 20.86 -7.74 5.70
N ASN A 76 20.34 -8.66 4.88
CA ASN A 76 21.14 -9.36 3.89
C ASN A 76 21.61 -8.37 2.82
N PRO A 77 22.93 -8.11 2.68
CA PRO A 77 23.45 -7.16 1.70
C PRO A 77 23.24 -7.60 0.25
N ALA A 78 22.94 -8.89 0.02
CA ALA A 78 22.57 -9.41 -1.30
C ALA A 78 21.07 -9.26 -1.61
N SER A 79 20.26 -8.74 -0.68
CA SER A 79 18.84 -8.49 -0.92
C SER A 79 18.64 -7.39 -1.95
N ILE A 80 17.61 -7.56 -2.76
CA ILE A 80 17.20 -6.58 -3.78
C ILE A 80 16.57 -5.36 -3.11
N ILE A 81 15.86 -5.56 -1.99
CA ILE A 81 15.17 -4.50 -1.28
C ILE A 81 16.01 -4.18 -0.05
N ALA A 82 16.64 -3.00 -0.06
CA ALA A 82 17.37 -2.53 1.10
C ALA A 82 16.42 -2.36 2.30
N PRO A 83 16.88 -2.58 3.55
CA PRO A 83 16.04 -2.42 4.74
C PRO A 83 15.29 -1.09 4.80
N GLN A 84 15.95 0.02 4.44
CA GLN A 84 15.31 1.34 4.38
C GLN A 84 14.12 1.37 3.42
N GLN A 85 14.29 0.84 2.21
CA GLN A 85 13.20 0.75 1.22
C GLN A 85 12.08 -0.18 1.71
N ALA A 86 12.40 -1.25 2.44
CA ALA A 86 11.39 -2.13 3.00
C ALA A 86 10.52 -1.44 4.07
N ILE A 87 11.11 -0.54 4.89
CA ILE A 87 10.39 0.28 5.86
C ILE A 87 9.43 1.24 5.16
N GLU A 88 9.89 1.91 4.11
CA GLU A 88 9.06 2.80 3.29
C GLU A 88 7.91 2.04 2.64
N LEU A 89 8.17 0.83 2.11
CA LEU A 89 7.14 -0.03 1.54
C LEU A 89 6.11 -0.46 2.59
N LEU A 90 6.52 -0.82 3.81
CA LEU A 90 5.58 -1.06 4.91
C LEU A 90 4.71 0.17 5.20
N GLY A 91 5.28 1.38 5.16
CA GLY A 91 4.54 2.63 5.38
C GLY A 91 3.42 2.89 4.37
N THR A 92 3.53 2.35 3.15
CA THR A 92 2.54 2.53 2.07
C THR A 92 1.36 1.56 2.11
N MET A 93 1.36 0.58 3.02
CA MET A 93 0.33 -0.47 3.07
C MET A 93 -0.98 -0.03 3.75
N GLN A 94 -1.14 1.26 4.03
CA GLN A 94 -2.29 1.95 4.62
C GLN A 94 -2.61 1.59 6.09
N GLY A 95 -2.48 0.33 6.48
CA GLY A 95 -2.79 -0.20 7.81
C GLY A 95 -2.92 -1.73 7.79
N GLY A 96 -3.20 -2.33 8.95
CA GLY A 96 -3.31 -3.79 9.08
C GLY A 96 -1.96 -4.44 9.35
N TYR A 97 -1.54 -5.39 8.51
CA TYR A 97 -0.38 -6.25 8.78
C TYR A 97 0.97 -5.52 8.85
N ASN A 98 1.06 -4.29 8.32
CA ASN A 98 2.27 -3.46 8.36
C ASN A 98 2.49 -2.73 9.70
N VAL A 99 1.42 -2.53 10.50
CA VAL A 99 1.47 -1.67 11.69
C VAL A 99 2.38 -2.25 12.77
N GLN A 100 2.17 -3.52 13.14
CA GLN A 100 2.97 -4.16 14.19
C GLN A 100 4.47 -4.21 13.85
N PRO A 101 4.88 -4.61 12.63
CA PRO A 101 6.26 -4.45 12.18
C PRO A 101 6.85 -3.06 12.41
N LEU A 102 6.15 -1.99 12.01
CA LEU A 102 6.62 -0.61 12.18
C LEU A 102 6.76 -0.24 13.67
N ILE A 103 5.83 -0.68 14.53
CA ILE A 103 5.90 -0.44 15.98
C ILE A 103 7.10 -1.14 16.60
N HIS A 104 7.39 -2.38 16.19
CA HIS A 104 8.59 -3.10 16.65
C HIS A 104 9.89 -2.40 16.25
N LEU A 105 9.91 -1.74 15.08
CA LEU A 105 11.10 -1.04 14.60
C LEU A 105 11.39 0.25 15.37
N LEU A 106 10.47 0.77 16.17
CA LEU A 106 10.73 1.89 17.09
C LEU A 106 11.78 1.54 18.15
N ASP A 107 12.01 0.26 18.44
CA ASP A 107 13.01 -0.18 19.43
C ASP A 107 14.41 -0.35 18.82
N ASP A 108 14.55 -0.34 17.49
CA ASP A 108 15.83 -0.52 16.81
C ASP A 108 16.43 0.84 16.44
N PRO A 109 17.53 1.28 17.08
CA PRO A 109 18.10 2.62 16.84
C PRO A 109 18.46 2.89 15.37
N ARG A 110 18.69 1.85 14.57
CA ARG A 110 19.02 1.98 13.14
C ARG A 110 17.80 2.37 12.31
N TRP A 111 16.63 1.90 12.70
CA TRP A 111 15.39 1.98 11.90
C TRP A 111 14.29 2.82 12.54
N ALA A 112 14.42 3.14 13.83
CA ALA A 112 13.37 3.79 14.61
C ALA A 112 12.96 5.16 14.06
N SER A 113 13.90 5.93 13.49
CA SER A 113 13.58 7.20 12.82
C SER A 113 12.67 6.98 11.61
N SER A 114 13.04 6.06 10.72
CA SER A 114 12.28 5.75 9.51
C SER A 114 10.91 5.15 9.87
N ALA A 115 10.86 4.25 10.84
CA ALA A 115 9.62 3.66 11.32
C ALA A 115 8.67 4.70 11.95
N ALA A 116 9.22 5.63 12.75
CA ALA A 116 8.45 6.73 13.31
C ALA A 116 7.87 7.63 12.23
N GLU A 117 8.63 7.94 11.18
CA GLU A 117 8.13 8.71 10.04
C GLU A 117 6.95 8.04 9.34
N GLN A 118 7.03 6.72 9.10
CA GLN A 118 5.93 5.96 8.48
C GLN A 118 4.70 5.87 9.40
N LEU A 119 4.88 5.62 10.70
CA LEU A 119 3.78 5.59 11.68
C LEU A 119 3.10 6.95 11.84
N SER A 120 3.86 8.05 11.77
CA SER A 120 3.34 9.41 11.85
C SER A 120 2.32 9.73 10.76
N ALA A 121 2.41 9.07 9.60
CA ALA A 121 1.44 9.20 8.50
C ALA A 121 0.34 8.11 8.49
N THR A 122 0.44 7.11 9.37
CA THR A 122 -0.49 5.97 9.40
C THR A 122 -1.77 6.33 10.18
N LEU A 123 -2.91 6.38 9.50
CA LEU A 123 -4.21 6.72 10.10
C LEU A 123 -4.92 5.51 10.71
N LEU A 124 -4.77 4.34 10.09
CA LEU A 124 -5.44 3.09 10.49
C LEU A 124 -4.71 2.41 11.65
N ILE A 125 -4.43 3.16 12.72
CA ILE A 125 -3.68 2.71 13.90
C ILE A 125 -4.59 2.00 14.92
N PHE A 126 -5.87 2.37 15.02
CA PHE A 126 -6.87 1.76 15.90
C PHE A 126 -6.34 1.40 17.30
N GLU A 127 -6.55 0.17 17.76
CA GLU A 127 -6.10 -0.34 19.05
C GLU A 127 -4.57 -0.34 19.22
N LYS A 128 -3.80 -0.40 18.12
CA LYS A 128 -2.34 -0.37 18.13
C LYS A 128 -1.77 1.00 18.50
N PHE A 129 -2.61 2.01 18.63
CA PHE A 129 -2.24 3.26 19.30
C PHE A 129 -1.69 3.00 20.70
N LYS A 130 -2.28 2.06 21.46
CA LYS A 130 -1.86 1.74 22.83
C LYS A 130 -0.43 1.20 22.87
N ASP A 131 -0.04 0.38 21.89
CA ASP A 131 1.30 -0.19 21.80
C ASP A 131 2.36 0.93 21.60
N VAL A 132 2.04 1.97 20.82
CA VAL A 132 2.91 3.15 20.65
C VAL A 132 2.90 4.03 21.90
N GLU A 133 1.73 4.25 22.49
CA GLU A 133 1.58 5.04 23.72
C GLU A 133 2.36 4.43 24.89
N GLU A 134 2.30 3.11 25.06
CA GLU A 134 3.03 2.39 26.10
C GLU A 134 4.54 2.54 25.91
N LYS A 135 5.05 2.38 24.69
CA LYS A 135 6.46 2.63 24.37
C LYS A 135 6.87 4.07 24.70
N ALA A 136 6.03 5.04 24.37
CA ALA A 136 6.29 6.44 24.67
C ALA A 136 6.37 6.70 26.19
N LYS A 137 5.46 6.09 26.97
CA LYS A 137 5.45 6.15 28.45
C LYS A 137 6.67 5.46 29.07
N GLN A 138 7.19 4.42 28.43
CA GLN A 138 8.43 3.73 28.82
C GLN A 138 9.71 4.49 28.43
N GLY A 139 9.59 5.66 27.79
CA GLY A 139 10.73 6.53 27.46
C GLY A 139 11.32 6.35 26.07
N ASN A 140 10.65 5.61 25.17
CA ASN A 140 11.08 5.53 23.77
C ASN A 140 10.85 6.89 23.07
N ALA A 141 11.94 7.61 22.79
CA ALA A 141 11.91 8.94 22.18
C ALA A 141 11.24 8.96 20.79
N TRP A 142 11.35 7.87 20.02
CA TRP A 142 10.74 7.76 18.70
C TRP A 142 9.22 7.54 18.80
N ALA A 143 8.78 6.73 19.76
CA ALA A 143 7.35 6.59 20.06
C ALA A 143 6.73 7.91 20.54
N GLN A 144 7.45 8.67 21.40
CA GLN A 144 7.02 10.01 21.81
C GLN A 144 6.89 10.96 20.61
N LYS A 145 7.84 10.92 19.66
CA LYS A 145 7.77 11.70 18.43
C LYS A 145 6.55 11.34 17.57
N VAL A 146 6.21 10.06 17.45
CA VAL A 146 5.01 9.61 16.74
C VAL A 146 3.74 10.17 17.40
N ILE A 147 3.62 10.05 18.73
CA ILE A 147 2.48 10.60 19.49
C ILE A 147 2.37 12.12 19.28
N GLN A 148 3.49 12.83 19.34
CA GLN A 148 3.52 14.28 19.13
C GLN A 148 3.09 14.64 17.70
N SER A 149 3.61 13.95 16.68
CA SER A 149 3.21 14.15 15.28
C SER A 149 1.70 13.93 15.06
N TRP A 150 1.10 12.97 15.74
CA TRP A 150 -0.34 12.74 15.67
C TRP A 150 -1.13 13.85 16.38
N ALA A 151 -0.65 14.30 17.54
CA ALA A 151 -1.24 15.41 18.29
C ALA A 151 -1.18 16.74 17.51
N ASP A 152 -0.07 16.98 16.81
CA ASP A 152 0.14 18.15 15.94
C ASP A 152 -0.60 18.03 14.60
N ALA A 153 -1.33 16.93 14.38
CA ALA A 153 -2.06 16.65 13.15
C ALA A 153 -1.18 16.73 11.88
N GLU A 154 0.10 16.34 11.97
CA GLU A 154 1.01 16.45 10.83
C GLU A 154 0.56 15.61 9.64
N TRP A 155 -0.11 14.48 9.87
CA TRP A 155 -0.70 13.63 8.83
C TRP A 155 -1.72 14.39 7.97
N PHE A 156 -2.37 15.41 8.54
CA PHE A 156 -3.31 16.29 7.86
C PHE A 156 -2.59 17.50 7.27
N LEU A 157 -1.79 18.21 8.08
CA LEU A 157 -1.14 19.47 7.70
C LEU A 157 -0.08 19.32 6.59
N ARG A 158 0.52 18.13 6.43
CA ARG A 158 1.46 17.86 5.32
C ARG A 158 0.79 17.70 3.96
N ARG A 159 -0.54 17.52 3.93
CA ARG A 159 -1.28 17.33 2.68
C ARG A 159 -1.57 18.69 2.05
N PRO A 160 -1.57 18.81 0.71
CA PRO A 160 -1.98 20.05 0.06
C PRO A 160 -3.38 20.47 0.51
N ALA A 161 -3.51 21.73 0.91
CA ALA A 161 -4.81 22.33 1.19
C ALA A 161 -5.67 22.39 -0.08
N LEU A 162 -7.00 22.44 0.08
CA LEU A 162 -7.90 22.69 -1.04
C LEU A 162 -7.56 24.06 -1.66
N PRO A 163 -7.26 24.14 -2.96
CA PRO A 163 -6.96 25.43 -3.59
C PRO A 163 -8.21 26.33 -3.59
N GLU A 164 -8.00 27.64 -3.40
CA GLU A 164 -9.08 28.64 -3.41
C GLU A 164 -9.86 28.68 -4.73
N LYS A 165 -9.23 28.26 -5.82
CA LYS A 165 -9.83 28.19 -7.16
C LYS A 165 -9.44 26.88 -7.85
N ILE A 166 -10.45 26.15 -8.32
CA ILE A 166 -10.29 24.96 -9.16
C ILE A 166 -10.88 25.29 -10.54
N THR A 167 -10.10 25.12 -11.60
CA THR A 167 -10.56 25.28 -12.99
C THR A 167 -10.87 23.90 -13.58
N LEU A 168 -12.12 23.68 -13.99
CA LEU A 168 -12.61 22.39 -14.48
C LEU A 168 -13.28 22.54 -15.85
N LYS A 169 -13.41 21.42 -16.58
CA LYS A 169 -14.29 21.32 -17.77
C LYS A 169 -15.61 20.67 -17.35
N VAL A 170 -16.72 21.25 -17.79
CA VAL A 170 -18.05 20.73 -17.48
C VAL A 170 -18.33 19.47 -18.30
N PHE A 171 -18.55 18.34 -17.62
CA PHE A 171 -19.18 17.14 -18.19
C PHE A 171 -20.65 17.13 -17.75
N LYS A 172 -21.56 17.59 -18.60
CA LYS A 172 -22.98 17.74 -18.25
C LYS A 172 -23.79 16.56 -18.78
N VAL A 173 -24.47 15.87 -17.89
CA VAL A 173 -25.59 14.96 -18.20
C VAL A 173 -26.89 15.73 -17.96
N THR A 174 -27.78 15.78 -18.95
CA THR A 174 -29.07 16.48 -18.82
C THR A 174 -30.13 15.58 -18.20
N GLY A 175 -31.04 16.14 -17.42
CA GLY A 175 -32.12 15.39 -16.78
C GLY A 175 -31.71 14.82 -15.43
N GLU A 176 -32.27 13.67 -15.08
CA GLU A 176 -31.91 12.90 -13.89
C GLU A 176 -30.76 11.94 -14.22
N THR A 177 -29.86 11.73 -13.28
CA THR A 177 -28.87 10.65 -13.33
C THR A 177 -29.15 9.72 -12.15
N ASN A 178 -29.61 8.51 -12.45
CA ASN A 178 -29.80 7.45 -11.47
C ASN A 178 -28.47 6.72 -11.23
N THR A 179 -28.30 6.11 -10.07
CA THR A 179 -27.15 5.22 -9.82
C THR A 179 -27.09 4.04 -10.77
N ASP A 180 -28.22 3.57 -11.29
CA ASP A 180 -28.25 2.49 -12.29
C ASP A 180 -27.65 2.93 -13.63
N ASP A 181 -27.72 4.23 -13.98
CA ASP A 181 -27.05 4.78 -15.17
C ASP A 181 -25.51 4.77 -15.02
N LEU A 182 -25.02 4.87 -13.78
CA LEU A 182 -23.59 4.92 -13.47
C LEU A 182 -22.99 3.55 -13.11
N SER A 183 -23.81 2.63 -12.61
CA SER A 183 -23.44 1.29 -12.16
C SER A 183 -24.63 0.33 -12.43
N PRO A 184 -24.84 -0.09 -13.69
CA PRO A 184 -26.01 -0.87 -14.07
C PRO A 184 -26.16 -2.18 -13.30
N ALA A 185 -27.39 -2.52 -12.90
CA ALA A 185 -27.69 -3.78 -12.21
C ALA A 185 -27.23 -5.04 -12.95
N PRO A 186 -27.33 -5.18 -14.30
CA PRO A 186 -26.80 -6.33 -15.02
C PRO A 186 -25.28 -6.51 -14.88
N GLU A 187 -24.55 -5.42 -14.57
CA GLU A 187 -23.09 -5.40 -14.42
C GLU A 187 -22.64 -5.49 -12.95
N ALA A 188 -23.55 -5.83 -12.04
CA ALA A 188 -23.24 -5.93 -10.61
C ALA A 188 -22.12 -6.95 -10.30
N TRP A 189 -21.94 -7.97 -11.15
CA TRP A 189 -20.90 -8.99 -11.02
C TRP A 189 -19.48 -8.44 -11.14
N SER A 190 -19.29 -7.33 -11.86
CA SER A 190 -17.97 -6.72 -12.11
C SER A 190 -17.58 -5.66 -11.08
N ARG A 191 -18.49 -5.25 -10.18
CA ARG A 191 -18.29 -4.18 -9.18
C ARG A 191 -16.97 -4.27 -8.36
N PRO A 192 -16.50 -5.45 -7.92
CA PRO A 192 -15.23 -5.54 -7.21
C PRO A 192 -14.00 -5.17 -8.05
N ASP A 193 -14.11 -5.22 -9.38
CA ASP A 193 -13.07 -4.85 -10.33
C ASP A 193 -13.37 -3.45 -10.88
N ILE A 194 -13.02 -2.42 -10.09
CA ILE A 194 -13.35 -1.00 -10.35
C ILE A 194 -13.07 -0.58 -11.81
N PRO A 195 -11.87 -0.85 -12.40
CA PRO A 195 -11.60 -0.42 -13.77
C PRO A 195 -12.45 -1.15 -14.81
N LEU A 196 -12.78 -2.43 -14.60
CA LEU A 196 -13.64 -3.18 -15.51
C LEU A 196 -15.08 -2.68 -15.42
N HIS A 197 -15.60 -2.49 -14.21
CA HIS A 197 -16.97 -2.01 -13.98
C HIS A 197 -17.18 -0.59 -14.52
N ALA A 198 -16.15 0.26 -14.47
CA ALA A 198 -16.20 1.62 -15.00
C ALA A 198 -16.45 1.68 -16.52
N LEU A 199 -16.20 0.60 -17.27
CA LEU A 199 -16.53 0.54 -18.70
C LEU A 199 -18.04 0.52 -18.97
N SER A 200 -18.85 0.26 -17.95
CA SER A 200 -20.31 0.20 -18.02
C SER A 200 -21.01 1.48 -17.53
N MET A 201 -20.23 2.52 -17.17
CA MET A 201 -20.79 3.81 -16.77
C MET A 201 -21.27 4.58 -18.01
N LEU A 202 -22.58 4.91 -18.03
CA LEU A 202 -23.27 5.68 -19.08
C LEU A 202 -23.14 5.08 -20.49
#